data_AF-A0A1U7GGY8-F1
#
_entry.id   AF-A0A1U7GGY8-F1
#
_cell.length_a   1.000
_cell.length_b   1.000
_cell.length_c   1.000
_cell.angle_alpha   90.00
_cell.angle_beta   90.00
_cell.angle_gamma   90.00
#
_symmetry.space_group_name_H-M   'P 1'
#
loop_
_entity.id
_entity.type
_entity.pdbx_description
1 polymer ?
#
loop_
_entity_poly.entity_id
_entity_poly.type
_entity_poly.pdbx_seq_one_letter_code
_entity_poly.pdbx_strand_id
1 'polypeptide(L)'
;MGARRGYSAVTRRAALGGLAAGFAGAWGCNPHRDQIRPDNLLGRIGRPQGEVIEPKKCALRLAIVGRPFRDPVVNEVVWRAADEQAISHEERRALQANGIRLGRISGDLPRELEALFSAPPPNKVEPVTFLVPEGTQELFALSDEVEQASLLLNLDGRITGKDYDNARGHYRVTPEHHGANAVALRLTPEVHHGPIRRSYEPLQQATPYAPQEFKIADGQKQDAVRDLTARLVIEPGQVVVLGCLPEQERSLGAFLFTASGEHPDQRTQRVALVWAERNQLGVIEEKKTPAKSAPADGPADAGPTPADDEIAR
;
A
#
# COMPACT_ATOMS: atom_id res chain seq x y z
N MET A 1 -2.00 -54.28 -13.50
CA MET A 1 -2.32 -55.12 -12.32
C MET A 1 -1.64 -54.49 -11.12
N GLY A 2 -2.24 -54.03 -10.02
CA GLY A 2 -3.60 -53.69 -9.62
C GLY A 2 -3.50 -52.39 -8.77
N ALA A 3 -4.42 -51.43 -8.81
CA ALA A 3 -5.80 -51.41 -8.32
C ALA A 3 -5.97 -51.00 -6.83
N ARG A 4 -6.80 -49.96 -6.65
CA ARG A 4 -7.55 -49.45 -5.46
C ARG A 4 -6.90 -48.24 -4.75
N ARG A 5 -7.42 -47.00 -4.86
CA ARG A 5 -8.74 -46.38 -4.50
C ARG A 5 -9.10 -46.50 -3.02
N GLY A 6 -9.22 -45.34 -2.37
CA GLY A 6 -9.94 -45.11 -1.11
C GLY A 6 -10.28 -43.63 -0.94
N TYR A 7 -11.44 -43.21 -1.44
CA TYR A 7 -12.10 -41.95 -1.08
C TYR A 7 -12.74 -42.10 0.31
N SER A 8 -12.69 -41.08 1.15
CA SER A 8 -13.59 -40.94 2.30
C SER A 8 -14.24 -39.56 2.25
N ALA A 9 -15.54 -39.56 1.96
CA ALA A 9 -16.44 -38.44 2.12
C ALA A 9 -17.15 -38.60 3.47
N VAL A 10 -17.20 -37.54 4.27
CA VAL A 10 -18.11 -37.47 5.42
C VAL A 10 -18.89 -36.15 5.36
N THR A 11 -20.14 -36.30 4.97
CA THR A 11 -21.24 -35.33 5.03
C THR A 11 -22.06 -35.59 6.30
N ARG A 12 -22.30 -34.56 7.14
CA ARG A 12 -23.51 -34.40 8.00
C ARG A 12 -23.69 -32.89 8.26
N ARG A 13 -24.66 -32.22 7.62
CA ARG A 13 -26.08 -32.00 8.03
C ARG A 13 -26.28 -31.38 9.42
N ALA A 14 -26.61 -30.07 9.37
CA ALA A 14 -27.79 -29.39 9.96
C ALA A 14 -28.15 -29.57 11.44
N ALA A 15 -28.29 -28.44 12.15
CA ALA A 15 -29.39 -28.20 13.08
C ALA A 15 -29.65 -26.69 13.28
N LEU A 16 -30.90 -26.30 12.97
CA LEU A 16 -31.56 -25.05 13.31
C LEU A 16 -32.10 -25.12 14.76
N GLY A 17 -32.25 -23.95 15.40
CA GLY A 17 -33.07 -23.72 16.61
C GLY A 17 -32.30 -22.94 17.67
N GLY A 18 -32.83 -21.95 18.40
CA GLY A 18 -34.12 -21.27 18.46
C GLY A 18 -33.91 -19.97 19.28
N LEU A 19 -34.57 -18.87 18.91
CA LEU A 19 -35.65 -18.20 19.65
C LEU A 19 -35.40 -17.80 21.13
N ALA A 20 -35.30 -16.47 21.31
CA ALA A 20 -35.91 -15.60 22.32
C ALA A 20 -35.65 -15.77 23.83
N ALA A 21 -35.17 -14.69 24.47
CA ALA A 21 -35.97 -13.90 25.42
C ALA A 21 -35.21 -12.61 25.80
N GLY A 22 -35.71 -11.47 25.34
CA GLY A 22 -35.23 -10.15 25.71
C GLY A 22 -35.77 -9.74 27.09
N PHE A 23 -34.86 -9.33 27.96
CA PHE A 23 -35.19 -8.66 29.21
C PHE A 23 -35.49 -7.19 28.93
N ALA A 24 -36.76 -6.81 29.08
CA ALA A 24 -37.18 -5.44 29.25
C ALA A 24 -36.90 -5.02 30.71
N GLY A 25 -36.18 -3.90 30.87
CA GLY A 25 -35.90 -3.29 32.17
C GLY A 25 -35.82 -1.77 32.04
N ALA A 26 -36.94 -1.13 32.37
CA ALA A 26 -37.11 0.17 33.05
C ALA A 26 -36.07 1.28 32.76
N TRP A 27 -36.46 2.32 32.03
CA TRP A 27 -37.00 3.57 32.60
C TRP A 27 -35.98 4.38 33.40
N GLY A 28 -35.53 5.47 32.77
CA GLY A 28 -34.70 6.50 33.39
C GLY A 28 -34.60 7.74 32.50
N CYS A 29 -35.74 8.30 32.10
CA CYS A 29 -35.80 9.67 31.57
C CYS A 29 -35.35 10.62 32.69
N ASN A 30 -34.23 11.31 32.50
CA ASN A 30 -33.84 12.45 33.31
C ASN A 30 -33.91 13.71 32.45
N PRO A 31 -35.04 14.44 32.42
CA PRO A 31 -35.23 15.59 31.57
C PRO A 31 -34.90 16.89 32.33
N HIS A 32 -33.68 17.04 32.86
CA HIS A 32 -33.26 18.35 33.37
C HIS A 32 -31.76 18.44 33.68
N ARG A 33 -30.94 18.81 32.69
CA ARG A 33 -29.67 19.54 32.88
C ARG A 33 -29.35 20.37 31.64
N ASP A 34 -30.26 21.26 31.30
CA ASP A 34 -29.84 22.53 30.73
C ASP A 34 -29.26 23.37 31.87
N GLN A 35 -28.24 24.16 31.54
CA GLN A 35 -27.55 25.12 32.42
C GLN A 35 -26.49 24.50 33.33
N ILE A 36 -25.30 24.27 32.76
CA ILE A 36 -24.03 24.91 33.15
C ILE A 36 -22.98 24.32 32.17
N ARG A 37 -22.72 25.01 31.05
CA ARG A 37 -21.42 24.96 30.39
C ARG A 37 -20.82 26.36 30.42
N PRO A 38 -19.74 26.59 31.17
CA PRO A 38 -19.09 27.88 31.29
C PRO A 38 -18.22 28.12 30.05
N ASP A 39 -18.84 28.33 28.89
CA ASP A 39 -18.08 28.47 27.64
C ASP A 39 -17.44 29.86 27.44
N ASN A 40 -17.49 30.77 28.43
CA ASN A 40 -16.99 32.16 28.23
C ASN A 40 -16.22 32.79 29.42
N LEU A 41 -15.80 32.04 30.44
CA LEU A 41 -15.07 32.61 31.60
C LEU A 41 -13.56 32.33 31.65
N LEU A 42 -12.98 31.69 30.62
CA LEU A 42 -11.53 31.60 30.44
C LEU A 42 -11.00 32.44 29.27
N GLY A 43 -11.75 33.47 28.86
CA GLY A 43 -11.35 34.41 27.80
C GLY A 43 -10.22 35.39 28.15
N ARG A 44 -9.58 35.28 29.32
CA ARG A 44 -8.46 36.14 29.72
C ARG A 44 -7.54 35.39 30.67
N ILE A 45 -6.46 34.82 30.13
CA ILE A 45 -5.07 34.80 30.63
C ILE A 45 -4.35 33.69 29.85
N GLY A 46 -3.48 34.08 28.92
CA GLY A 46 -2.66 33.20 28.11
C GLY A 46 -2.98 33.32 26.62
N ARG A 47 -2.15 34.05 25.87
CA ARG A 47 -2.16 33.99 24.41
C ARG A 47 -1.71 32.58 24.00
N PRO A 48 -2.54 31.75 23.34
CA PRO A 48 -2.07 30.51 22.77
C PRO A 48 -1.50 30.85 21.39
N GLN A 49 -0.33 31.48 21.34
CA GLN A 49 0.51 31.45 20.13
C GLN A 49 1.36 30.16 20.13
N GLY A 50 0.74 29.04 20.51
CA GLY A 50 1.28 27.74 20.15
C GLY A 50 0.86 27.52 18.71
N GLU A 51 1.71 27.87 17.75
CA GLU A 51 1.55 27.30 16.41
C GLU A 51 1.56 25.79 16.58
N VAL A 52 0.44 25.15 16.25
CA VAL A 52 0.37 23.70 16.18
C VAL A 52 1.31 23.29 15.05
N ILE A 53 2.53 22.88 15.41
CA ILE A 53 3.51 22.38 14.45
C ILE A 53 2.97 21.06 13.92
N GLU A 54 2.30 21.10 12.78
CA GLU A 54 1.88 19.88 12.09
C GLU A 54 3.14 19.08 11.73
N PRO A 55 3.18 17.78 12.03
CA PRO A 55 4.33 16.95 11.65
C PRO A 55 4.49 17.01 10.14
N LYS A 56 5.73 17.20 9.69
CA LYS A 56 6.09 17.17 8.26
C LYS A 56 5.62 15.85 7.65
N LYS A 57 4.96 15.90 6.49
CA LYS A 57 4.43 14.72 5.78
C LYS A 57 5.06 14.60 4.41
N CYS A 58 5.25 13.38 3.97
CA CYS A 58 5.66 13.05 2.60
C CYS A 58 4.47 12.38 1.90
N ALA A 59 4.19 12.80 0.67
CA ALA A 59 3.26 12.09 -0.20
C ALA A 59 4.03 10.94 -0.86
N LEU A 60 3.67 9.70 -0.52
CA LEU A 60 4.16 8.50 -1.18
C LEU A 60 3.12 8.03 -2.18
N ARG A 61 3.51 7.78 -3.42
CA ARG A 61 2.66 7.10 -4.41
C ARG A 61 3.30 5.77 -4.74
N LEU A 62 2.51 4.70 -4.73
CA LEU A 62 2.96 3.34 -5.02
C LEU A 62 2.15 2.76 -6.17
N ALA A 63 2.81 2.12 -7.10
CA ALA A 63 2.17 1.23 -8.07
C ALA A 63 2.86 -0.13 -8.09
N ILE A 64 2.08 -1.21 -8.19
CA ILE A 64 2.59 -2.56 -8.38
C ILE A 64 2.11 -3.05 -9.74
N VAL A 65 3.07 -3.30 -10.63
CA VAL A 65 2.82 -3.74 -12.00
C VAL A 65 3.08 -5.24 -12.07
N GLY A 66 2.03 -6.03 -12.28
CA GLY A 66 2.12 -7.48 -12.50
C GLY A 66 2.11 -7.82 -13.99
N ARG A 67 3.04 -8.65 -14.44
CA ARG A 67 3.15 -9.15 -15.82
C ARG A 67 3.44 -10.65 -15.85
N PRO A 68 3.26 -11.33 -16.99
CA PRO A 68 3.77 -12.69 -17.16
C PRO A 68 5.25 -12.78 -16.80
N PHE A 69 5.67 -13.91 -16.24
CA PHE A 69 7.06 -14.12 -15.87
C PHE A 69 7.97 -13.95 -17.10
N ARG A 70 9.04 -13.17 -16.93
CA ARG A 70 9.96 -12.78 -18.01
C ARG A 70 9.38 -11.89 -19.11
N ASP A 71 8.32 -11.15 -18.84
CA ASP A 71 7.87 -10.08 -19.73
C ASP A 71 9.00 -9.03 -19.93
N PRO A 72 9.33 -8.68 -21.19
CA PRO A 72 10.47 -7.80 -21.49
C PRO A 72 10.28 -6.38 -20.95
N VAL A 73 9.04 -5.92 -20.75
CA VAL A 73 8.78 -4.59 -20.17
C VAL A 73 9.33 -4.53 -18.75
N VAL A 74 9.06 -5.56 -17.95
CA VAL A 74 9.45 -5.63 -16.52
C VAL A 74 10.91 -6.04 -16.35
N ASN A 75 11.44 -6.90 -17.23
CA ASN A 75 12.81 -7.43 -17.10
C ASN A 75 13.89 -6.60 -17.79
N GLU A 76 13.57 -5.94 -18.90
CA GLU A 76 14.57 -5.24 -19.70
C GLU A 76 14.28 -3.75 -19.78
N VAL A 77 13.08 -3.36 -20.23
CA VAL A 77 12.76 -1.96 -20.54
C VAL A 77 12.89 -1.07 -19.30
N VAL A 78 12.24 -1.48 -18.20
CA VAL A 78 12.33 -0.77 -16.92
C VAL A 78 13.77 -0.61 -16.46
N TRP A 79 14.56 -1.68 -16.55
CA TRP A 79 15.92 -1.71 -16.02
C TRP A 79 16.97 -1.06 -16.93
N ARG A 80 16.67 -0.83 -18.21
CA ARG A 80 17.49 0.03 -19.08
C ARG A 80 17.37 1.50 -18.70
N ALA A 81 16.21 1.91 -18.18
CA ALA A 81 15.98 3.28 -17.74
C ALA A 81 16.36 3.52 -16.26
N ALA A 82 16.36 2.45 -15.44
CA ALA A 82 16.68 2.54 -14.02
C ALA A 82 18.20 2.64 -13.78
N ASP A 83 18.61 3.70 -13.09
CA ASP A 83 19.96 3.87 -12.55
C ASP A 83 20.10 3.04 -11.26
N GLU A 84 20.73 1.87 -11.36
CA GLU A 84 21.09 1.03 -10.22
C GLU A 84 22.28 1.57 -9.41
N GLN A 85 23.01 2.58 -9.90
CA GLN A 85 24.14 3.19 -9.18
C GLN A 85 23.69 4.28 -8.19
N ALA A 86 22.39 4.59 -8.15
CA ALA A 86 21.81 5.53 -7.19
C ALA A 86 21.87 5.02 -5.72
N ILE A 87 22.09 3.72 -5.52
CA ILE A 87 22.35 3.09 -4.22
C ILE A 87 23.84 2.77 -4.06
N SER A 88 24.31 2.66 -2.82
CA SER A 88 25.72 2.33 -2.59
C SER A 88 26.08 0.95 -3.17
N HIS A 89 27.34 0.78 -3.56
CA HIS A 89 27.82 -0.49 -4.12
C HIS A 89 27.60 -1.67 -3.17
N GLU A 90 27.76 -1.46 -1.86
CA GLU A 90 27.58 -2.47 -0.83
C GLU A 90 26.11 -2.90 -0.69
N GLU A 91 25.19 -1.94 -0.52
CA GLU A 91 23.74 -2.22 -0.46
C GLU A 91 23.26 -2.92 -1.73
N ARG A 92 23.71 -2.46 -2.91
CA ARG A 92 23.36 -3.09 -4.19
C ARG A 92 23.83 -4.53 -4.26
N ARG A 93 25.06 -4.81 -3.85
CA ARG A 93 25.60 -6.17 -3.84
C ARG A 93 24.83 -7.07 -2.89
N ALA A 94 24.47 -6.58 -1.71
CA ALA A 94 23.66 -7.33 -0.74
C ALA A 94 22.25 -7.63 -1.30
N LEU A 95 21.58 -6.65 -1.89
CA LEU A 95 20.28 -6.83 -2.55
C LEU A 95 20.35 -7.85 -3.70
N GLN A 96 21.32 -7.71 -4.60
CA GLN A 96 21.50 -8.60 -5.75
C GLN A 96 21.85 -10.04 -5.33
N ALA A 97 22.59 -10.22 -4.24
CA ALA A 97 22.88 -11.54 -3.67
C ALA A 97 21.63 -12.24 -3.09
N ASN A 98 20.55 -11.48 -2.85
CA ASN A 98 19.25 -11.96 -2.40
C ASN A 98 18.18 -11.86 -3.49
N GLY A 99 18.59 -11.70 -4.75
CA GLY A 99 17.71 -11.67 -5.91
C GLY A 99 16.87 -10.40 -6.03
N ILE A 100 17.15 -9.33 -5.29
CA ILE A 100 16.43 -8.06 -5.35
C ILE A 100 17.20 -7.08 -6.24
N ARG A 101 16.46 -6.34 -7.07
CA ARG A 101 16.98 -5.20 -7.84
C ARG A 101 16.28 -3.94 -7.36
N LEU A 102 17.06 -2.86 -7.29
CA LEU A 102 16.58 -1.54 -6.91
C LEU A 102 17.31 -0.51 -7.75
N GLY A 103 16.57 0.39 -8.36
CA GLY A 103 17.13 1.48 -9.14
C GLY A 103 16.24 2.71 -9.11
N ARG A 104 16.76 3.81 -9.65
CA ARG A 104 16.05 5.08 -9.76
C ARG A 104 15.88 5.44 -11.24
N ILE A 105 14.66 5.71 -11.66
CA ILE A 105 14.41 6.30 -12.99
C ILE A 105 14.38 7.82 -12.81
N SER A 106 15.24 8.50 -13.55
CA SER A 106 15.26 9.96 -13.66
C SER A 106 14.68 10.37 -15.02
N GLY A 107 13.70 11.28 -15.01
CA GLY A 107 12.99 11.73 -16.21
C GLY A 107 11.70 10.96 -16.46
N ASP A 108 11.29 10.91 -17.73
CA ASP A 108 10.02 10.29 -18.13
C ASP A 108 10.08 8.76 -17.99
N LEU A 109 8.92 8.15 -17.71
CA LEU A 109 8.83 6.70 -17.66
C LEU A 109 8.93 6.13 -19.08
N PRO A 110 9.48 4.91 -19.26
CA PRO A 110 9.44 4.24 -20.55
C PRO A 110 7.99 4.12 -21.05
N ARG A 111 7.77 4.42 -22.33
CA ARG A 111 6.41 4.45 -22.94
C ARG A 111 5.66 3.14 -22.76
N GLU A 112 6.37 2.02 -22.79
CA GLU A 112 5.81 0.69 -22.57
C GLU A 112 5.26 0.52 -21.15
N LEU A 113 5.90 1.16 -20.17
CA LEU A 113 5.44 1.18 -18.78
C LEU A 113 4.28 2.16 -18.59
N GLU A 114 4.34 3.34 -19.22
CA GLU A 114 3.25 4.33 -19.22
C GLU A 114 1.95 3.75 -19.82
N ALA A 115 2.08 2.95 -20.87
CA ALA A 115 0.95 2.26 -21.50
C ALA A 115 0.23 1.31 -20.54
N LEU A 116 0.92 0.72 -19.54
CA LEU A 116 0.31 -0.15 -18.55
C LEU A 116 -0.58 0.61 -17.56
N PHE A 117 -0.24 1.86 -17.23
CA PHE A 117 -1.09 2.73 -16.41
C PHE A 117 -2.35 3.19 -17.15
N SER A 118 -2.25 3.30 -18.48
CA SER A 118 -3.35 3.71 -19.36
C SER A 118 -4.17 2.55 -19.91
N ALA A 119 -3.80 1.30 -19.57
CA ALA A 119 -4.46 0.12 -20.10
C ALA A 119 -5.92 0.04 -19.64
N PRO A 120 -6.85 -0.44 -20.50
CA PRO A 120 -8.21 -0.68 -20.07
C PRO A 120 -8.28 -1.83 -19.05
N PRO A 121 -9.33 -1.86 -18.20
CA PRO A 121 -9.60 -3.00 -17.33
C PRO A 121 -9.67 -4.31 -18.14
N PRO A 122 -9.18 -5.45 -17.62
CA PRO A 122 -8.80 -5.71 -16.22
C PRO A 122 -7.35 -5.38 -15.86
N ASN A 123 -6.49 -5.00 -16.82
CA ASN A 123 -5.04 -4.84 -16.60
C ASN A 123 -4.63 -3.43 -16.14
N LYS A 124 -5.59 -2.61 -15.73
CA LYS A 124 -5.34 -1.23 -15.31
C LYS A 124 -4.59 -1.22 -13.99
N VAL A 125 -3.42 -0.59 -13.97
CA VAL A 125 -2.65 -0.36 -12.74
C VAL A 125 -2.97 1.04 -12.23
N GLU A 126 -3.59 1.15 -11.06
CA GLU A 126 -3.86 2.43 -10.41
C GLU A 126 -2.90 2.65 -9.25
N PRO A 127 -2.04 3.69 -9.31
CA PRO A 127 -1.16 3.99 -8.19
C PRO A 127 -1.95 4.51 -6.99
N VAL A 128 -1.57 4.08 -5.80
CA VAL A 128 -2.18 4.50 -4.54
C VAL A 128 -1.30 5.54 -3.87
N THR A 129 -1.90 6.63 -3.39
CA THR A 129 -1.18 7.71 -2.70
C THR A 129 -1.46 7.68 -1.20
N PHE A 130 -0.40 7.80 -0.40
CA PHE A 130 -0.39 7.82 1.06
C PHE A 130 0.29 9.09 1.55
N LEU A 131 -0.17 9.63 2.68
CA LEU A 131 0.48 10.73 3.35
C LEU A 131 1.13 10.20 4.61
N VAL A 132 2.44 10.06 4.56
CA VAL A 132 3.22 9.43 5.62
C VAL A 132 3.95 10.53 6.38
N PRO A 133 3.75 10.66 7.70
CA PRO A 133 4.54 11.57 8.50
C PRO A 133 6.03 11.22 8.38
N GLU A 134 6.88 12.24 8.41
CA GLU A 134 8.33 12.07 8.29
C GLU A 134 8.86 11.09 9.36
N GLY A 135 9.71 10.15 8.94
CA GLY A 135 10.26 9.13 9.83
C GLY A 135 9.27 8.02 10.23
N THR A 136 7.99 8.14 9.87
CA THR A 136 7.01 7.06 10.04
C THR A 136 7.12 6.06 8.91
N GLN A 137 6.78 4.81 9.21
CA GLN A 137 6.97 3.67 8.31
C GLN A 137 5.63 3.31 7.70
N GLU A 138 5.62 3.13 6.38
CA GLU A 138 4.49 2.55 5.65
C GLU A 138 4.89 1.17 5.13
N LEU A 139 3.94 0.23 5.13
CA LEU A 139 4.20 -1.16 4.75
C LEU A 139 3.39 -1.53 3.52
N PHE A 140 4.07 -2.03 2.49
CA PHE A 140 3.45 -2.43 1.24
C PHE A 140 3.56 -3.93 1.03
N ALA A 141 2.44 -4.61 0.84
CA ALA A 141 2.44 -6.03 0.49
C ALA A 141 2.81 -6.22 -0.98
N LEU A 142 3.80 -7.05 -1.26
CA LEU A 142 4.29 -7.32 -2.62
C LEU A 142 3.97 -8.75 -3.08
N SER A 143 3.99 -9.70 -2.15
CA SER A 143 3.60 -11.08 -2.42
C SER A 143 2.21 -11.38 -1.87
N ASP A 144 1.63 -12.44 -2.42
CA ASP A 144 0.46 -13.08 -1.85
C ASP A 144 0.91 -13.98 -0.68
N GLU A 145 -0.05 -14.42 0.13
CA GLU A 145 0.21 -15.35 1.22
C GLU A 145 0.49 -16.75 0.67
N VAL A 146 1.52 -17.42 1.20
CA VAL A 146 1.86 -18.80 0.86
C VAL A 146 1.93 -19.64 2.13
N GLU A 147 1.47 -20.89 2.04
CA GLU A 147 1.43 -21.79 3.20
C GLU A 147 2.84 -22.05 3.78
N GLN A 148 3.83 -22.20 2.91
CA GLN A 148 5.23 -22.43 3.31
C GLN A 148 6.19 -21.79 2.30
N ALA A 149 7.21 -21.10 2.82
CA ALA A 149 8.31 -20.54 2.04
C ALA A 149 9.66 -20.92 2.66
N SER A 150 10.55 -21.50 1.86
CA SER A 150 11.95 -21.76 2.22
C SER A 150 12.84 -20.79 1.46
N LEU A 151 13.42 -19.81 2.18
CA LEU A 151 14.23 -18.76 1.59
C LEU A 151 15.72 -19.00 1.88
N LEU A 152 16.54 -18.79 0.86
CA LEU A 152 17.99 -18.68 1.00
C LEU A 152 18.35 -17.20 1.08
N LEU A 153 18.83 -16.76 2.24
CA LEU A 153 19.23 -15.39 2.52
C LEU A 153 20.74 -15.29 2.59
N ASN A 154 21.33 -14.35 1.85
CA ASN A 154 22.73 -14.01 1.94
C ASN A 154 22.89 -12.76 2.82
N LEU A 155 23.27 -12.95 4.07
CA LEU A 155 23.45 -11.88 5.06
C LEU A 155 24.93 -11.81 5.43
N ASP A 156 25.55 -10.63 5.28
CA ASP A 156 26.99 -10.41 5.53
C ASP A 156 27.90 -11.42 4.82
N GLY A 157 27.52 -11.83 3.60
CA GLY A 157 28.28 -12.82 2.81
C GLY A 157 28.08 -14.28 3.25
N ARG A 158 27.19 -14.55 4.21
CA ARG A 158 26.84 -15.89 4.70
C ARG A 158 25.47 -16.30 4.19
N ILE A 159 25.40 -17.48 3.57
CA ILE A 159 24.13 -18.05 3.13
C ILE A 159 23.46 -18.75 4.30
N THR A 160 22.23 -18.36 4.60
CA THR A 160 21.37 -18.91 5.64
C THR A 160 20.05 -19.35 5.03
N GLY A 161 19.60 -20.57 5.35
CA GLY A 161 18.28 -21.05 4.99
C GLY A 161 17.29 -20.74 6.10
N LYS A 162 16.11 -20.20 5.77
CA LYS A 162 15.04 -19.97 6.73
C LYS A 162 13.69 -20.39 6.16
N ASP A 163 12.96 -21.15 6.97
CA ASP A 163 11.62 -21.60 6.64
C ASP A 163 10.58 -20.72 7.34
N TYR A 164 9.52 -20.38 6.61
CA TYR A 164 8.42 -19.55 7.06
C TYR A 164 7.10 -20.24 6.75
N ASP A 165 6.24 -20.37 7.75
CA ASP A 165 4.85 -20.85 7.59
C ASP A 165 3.89 -19.68 7.42
N ASN A 166 2.87 -19.78 6.58
CA ASN A 166 1.88 -18.73 6.28
C ASN A 166 2.56 -17.38 5.99
N ALA A 167 3.51 -17.41 5.04
CA ALA A 167 4.43 -16.32 4.79
C ALA A 167 3.86 -15.32 3.77
N ARG A 168 4.13 -14.03 4.00
CA ARG A 168 3.80 -12.94 3.09
C ARG A 168 4.91 -11.89 3.05
N GLY A 169 5.31 -11.54 1.84
CA GLY A 169 6.34 -10.58 1.52
C GLY A 169 5.85 -9.13 1.54
N HIS A 170 6.57 -8.29 2.26
CA HIS A 170 6.30 -6.86 2.36
C HIS A 170 7.57 -6.04 2.11
N TYR A 171 7.37 -4.77 1.77
CA TYR A 171 8.42 -3.75 1.80
C TYR A 171 8.02 -2.62 2.72
N ARG A 172 8.88 -2.32 3.68
CA ARG A 172 8.76 -1.19 4.58
C ARG A 172 9.44 0.02 3.96
N VAL A 173 8.73 1.13 3.88
CA VAL A 173 9.21 2.39 3.32
C VAL A 173 9.14 3.46 4.40
N THR A 174 10.28 4.09 4.70
CA THR A 174 10.35 5.24 5.60
C THR A 174 10.82 6.47 4.83
N PRO A 175 9.94 7.47 4.58
CA PRO A 175 10.34 8.71 3.97
C PRO A 175 10.83 9.73 4.99
N GLU A 176 11.90 10.43 4.64
CA GLU A 176 12.51 11.51 5.40
C GLU A 176 12.75 12.71 4.48
N HIS A 177 12.52 13.93 4.96
CA HIS A 177 12.76 15.12 4.14
C HIS A 177 14.26 15.27 3.87
N HIS A 178 14.64 15.55 2.63
CA HIS A 178 16.05 15.72 2.27
C HIS A 178 16.27 17.00 1.45
N GLY A 179 17.08 17.92 1.99
CA GLY A 179 17.37 19.19 1.33
C GLY A 179 16.11 20.04 1.06
N ALA A 180 16.08 20.72 -0.08
CA ALA A 180 15.01 21.66 -0.42
C ALA A 180 13.72 20.97 -0.91
N ASN A 181 13.81 20.03 -1.84
CA ASN A 181 12.62 19.41 -2.47
C ASN A 181 12.64 17.88 -2.48
N ALA A 182 13.75 17.26 -2.10
CA ALA A 182 13.93 15.81 -2.21
C ALA A 182 13.40 15.06 -0.97
N VAL A 183 13.20 13.77 -1.14
CA VAL A 183 12.83 12.83 -0.09
C VAL A 183 13.88 11.72 -0.06
N ALA A 184 14.47 11.49 1.12
CA ALA A 184 15.28 10.31 1.38
C ALA A 184 14.34 9.14 1.72
N LEU A 185 14.46 8.05 0.98
CA LEU A 185 13.71 6.82 1.22
C LEU A 185 14.62 5.79 1.84
N ARG A 186 14.17 5.20 2.96
CA ARG A 186 14.74 3.97 3.53
C ARG A 186 13.80 2.82 3.24
N LEU A 187 14.28 1.85 2.49
CA LEU A 187 13.51 0.73 1.95
C LEU A 187 14.03 -0.56 2.58
N THR A 188 13.18 -1.32 3.29
CA THR A 188 13.57 -2.57 3.98
C THR A 188 12.60 -3.70 3.64
N PRO A 189 13.08 -4.85 3.11
CA PRO A 189 12.23 -6.00 2.86
C PRO A 189 11.87 -6.74 4.17
N GLU A 190 10.63 -7.24 4.24
CA GLU A 190 10.13 -7.96 5.41
C GLU A 190 9.34 -9.21 5.03
N VAL A 191 9.47 -10.25 5.85
CA VAL A 191 8.64 -11.45 5.75
C VAL A 191 7.71 -11.48 6.97
N HIS A 192 6.41 -11.40 6.73
CA HIS A 192 5.39 -11.59 7.74
C HIS A 192 4.98 -13.05 7.72
N HIS A 193 4.93 -13.72 8.87
CA HIS A 193 4.72 -15.17 8.91
C HIS A 193 4.07 -15.67 10.20
N GLY A 194 3.58 -16.90 10.14
CA GLY A 194 2.90 -17.58 11.22
C GLY A 194 1.42 -17.19 11.35
N PRO A 195 0.73 -17.70 12.38
CA PRO A 195 -0.67 -17.38 12.60
C PRO A 195 -0.84 -15.91 12.96
N ILE A 196 -1.93 -15.30 12.50
CA ILE A 196 -2.36 -13.98 12.93
C ILE A 196 -2.64 -14.04 14.44
N ARG A 197 -1.95 -13.20 15.21
CA ARG A 197 -2.10 -13.08 16.66
C ARG A 197 -2.68 -11.71 16.99
N ARG A 198 -3.66 -11.70 17.89
CA ARG A 198 -4.17 -10.46 18.48
C ARG A 198 -3.19 -9.94 19.51
N SER A 199 -2.79 -8.68 19.38
CA SER A 199 -1.94 -7.94 20.30
C SER A 199 -2.67 -6.71 20.83
N TYR A 200 -2.25 -6.24 22.00
CA TYR A 200 -2.83 -5.08 22.68
C TYR A 200 -1.70 -4.08 22.90
N GLU A 201 -1.70 -2.99 22.13
CA GLU A 201 -0.66 -1.96 22.19
C GLU A 201 -1.20 -0.74 22.95
N PRO A 202 -0.46 -0.19 23.92
CA PRO A 202 -0.88 1.04 24.59
C PRO A 202 -0.82 2.21 23.60
N LEU A 203 -1.88 2.99 23.51
CA LEU A 203 -1.84 4.26 22.79
C LEU A 203 -0.92 5.23 23.53
N GLN A 204 0.06 5.81 22.84
CA GLN A 204 0.85 6.90 23.40
C GLN A 204 -0.06 8.12 23.60
N GLN A 205 -0.43 8.37 24.85
CA GLN A 205 -1.21 9.53 25.23
C GLN A 205 -0.29 10.71 25.50
N ALA A 206 -0.69 11.89 25.02
CA ALA A 206 0.08 13.12 25.18
C ALA A 206 0.07 13.67 26.61
N THR A 207 -0.79 13.17 27.50
CA THR A 207 -0.96 13.70 28.86
C THR A 207 -0.76 12.62 29.94
N PRO A 208 -0.04 12.93 31.03
CA PRO A 208 0.32 11.94 32.06
C PRO A 208 -0.84 11.49 32.98
N TYR A 209 -2.06 12.02 32.79
CA TYR A 209 -3.21 11.77 33.67
C TYR A 209 -4.42 11.15 32.94
N ALA A 210 -4.29 10.80 31.66
CA ALA A 210 -5.36 10.13 30.93
C ALA A 210 -5.37 8.61 31.25
N PRO A 211 -6.56 7.98 31.30
CA PRO A 211 -6.66 6.54 31.49
C PRO A 211 -5.99 5.81 30.33
N GLN A 212 -5.16 4.81 30.62
CA GLN A 212 -4.39 4.09 29.60
C GLN A 212 -5.31 3.36 28.61
N GLU A 213 -5.37 3.86 27.38
CA GLU A 213 -6.11 3.25 26.29
C GLU A 213 -5.24 2.23 25.56
N PHE A 214 -5.84 1.12 25.14
CA PHE A 214 -5.16 0.07 24.36
C PHE A 214 -5.81 -0.03 22.99
N LYS A 215 -4.98 -0.13 21.95
CA LYS A 215 -5.41 -0.50 20.60
C LYS A 215 -5.24 -2.01 20.44
N ILE A 216 -6.32 -2.66 20.00
CA ILE A 216 -6.26 -4.06 19.57
C ILE A 216 -5.70 -4.07 18.14
N ALA A 217 -4.59 -4.76 17.94
CA ALA A 217 -3.97 -4.95 16.63
C ALA A 217 -3.80 -6.45 16.35
N ASP A 218 -4.40 -6.92 15.27
CA ASP A 218 -4.17 -8.28 14.77
C ASP A 218 -2.94 -8.26 13.84
N GLY A 219 -1.93 -9.09 14.10
CA GLY A 219 -0.67 -9.08 13.36
C GLY A 219 0.04 -10.44 13.32
N GLN A 220 0.90 -10.64 12.33
CA GLN A 220 1.78 -11.81 12.20
C GLN A 220 3.17 -11.53 12.80
N LYS A 221 3.99 -12.58 12.95
CA LYS A 221 5.41 -12.37 13.27
C LYS A 221 6.08 -11.65 12.10
N GLN A 222 6.92 -10.67 12.40
CA GLN A 222 7.61 -9.88 11.39
C GLN A 222 9.10 -10.15 11.45
N ASP A 223 9.68 -10.48 10.30
CA ASP A 223 11.11 -10.67 10.13
C ASP A 223 11.64 -9.62 9.15
N ALA A 224 12.14 -8.52 9.71
CA ALA A 224 12.70 -7.41 8.94
C ALA A 224 14.17 -7.70 8.61
N VAL A 225 14.52 -7.79 7.33
CA VAL A 225 15.88 -8.12 6.89
C VAL A 225 16.69 -6.84 6.74
N ARG A 226 17.14 -6.30 7.88
CA ARG A 226 17.80 -4.98 7.96
C ARG A 226 19.12 -4.89 7.19
N ASP A 227 19.81 -6.01 6.99
CA ASP A 227 21.05 -6.05 6.21
C ASP A 227 20.79 -5.80 4.71
N LEU A 228 19.52 -5.87 4.30
CA LEU A 228 19.04 -5.55 2.95
C LEU A 228 18.30 -4.21 2.89
N THR A 229 18.46 -3.37 3.92
CA THR A 229 17.96 -2.00 3.87
C THR A 229 18.79 -1.19 2.88
N ALA A 230 18.11 -0.51 1.96
CA ALA A 230 18.74 0.44 1.05
C ALA A 230 18.25 1.86 1.30
N ARG A 231 19.13 2.83 1.07
CA ARG A 231 18.82 4.26 1.15
C ARG A 231 19.08 4.93 -0.18
N LEU A 232 18.14 5.74 -0.61
CA LEU A 232 18.32 6.61 -1.77
C LEU A 232 17.54 7.90 -1.62
N VAL A 233 18.06 8.96 -2.23
CA VAL A 233 17.41 10.26 -2.32
C VAL A 233 16.74 10.39 -3.68
N ILE A 234 15.47 10.74 -3.68
CA ILE A 234 14.71 11.03 -4.89
C ILE A 234 14.19 12.46 -4.90
N GLU A 235 14.28 13.08 -6.07
CA GLU A 235 13.72 14.40 -6.36
C GLU A 235 12.28 14.27 -6.89
N PRO A 236 11.48 15.36 -6.86
CA PRO A 236 10.14 15.35 -7.46
C PRO A 236 10.17 14.88 -8.92
N GLY A 237 9.22 14.02 -9.29
CA GLY A 237 9.15 13.41 -10.62
C GLY A 237 10.07 12.19 -10.82
N GLN A 238 11.00 11.89 -9.90
CA GLN A 238 11.80 10.66 -9.97
C GLN A 238 11.04 9.46 -9.37
N VAL A 239 11.41 8.26 -9.82
CA VAL A 239 10.77 7.00 -9.40
C VAL A 239 11.81 6.03 -8.88
N VAL A 240 11.54 5.42 -7.73
CA VAL A 240 12.23 4.22 -7.30
C VAL A 240 11.55 3.00 -7.88
N VAL A 241 12.35 2.12 -8.47
CA VAL A 241 11.90 0.83 -9.00
C VAL A 241 12.44 -0.27 -8.11
N LEU A 242 11.55 -1.17 -7.71
CA LEU A 242 11.86 -2.39 -6.98
C LEU A 242 11.43 -3.60 -7.81
N GLY A 243 12.29 -4.60 -7.92
CA GLY A 243 11.96 -5.88 -8.57
C GLY A 243 12.92 -6.98 -8.20
N CYS A 244 12.97 -8.03 -9.03
CA CYS A 244 13.81 -9.20 -8.77
C CYS A 244 14.67 -9.62 -9.97
N LEU A 245 15.67 -10.44 -9.67
CA LEU A 245 16.41 -11.24 -10.65
C LEU A 245 15.68 -12.58 -10.85
N PRO A 246 15.06 -12.83 -12.01
CA PRO A 246 14.22 -14.01 -12.22
C PRO A 246 15.00 -15.33 -12.22
N GLU A 247 16.33 -15.31 -12.37
CA GLU A 247 17.20 -16.49 -12.37
C GLU A 247 17.45 -17.06 -10.96
N GLN A 248 17.24 -16.26 -9.91
CA GLN A 248 17.54 -16.67 -8.53
C GLN A 248 16.31 -17.24 -7.84
N GLU A 249 15.98 -18.49 -8.15
CA GLU A 249 14.88 -19.20 -7.49
C GLU A 249 15.15 -19.36 -5.98
N ARG A 250 14.08 -19.34 -5.17
CA ARG A 250 14.14 -19.43 -3.68
C ARG A 250 14.90 -18.29 -2.98
N SER A 251 15.28 -17.24 -3.71
CA SER A 251 15.77 -16.00 -3.12
C SER A 251 14.63 -15.18 -2.52
N LEU A 252 14.97 -14.22 -1.65
CA LEU A 252 14.00 -13.26 -1.12
C LEU A 252 13.34 -12.46 -2.24
N GLY A 253 14.11 -12.02 -3.25
CA GLY A 253 13.56 -11.28 -4.39
C GLY A 253 12.56 -12.09 -5.21
N ALA A 254 12.84 -13.38 -5.47
CA ALA A 254 11.87 -14.24 -6.13
C ALA A 254 10.58 -14.39 -5.30
N PHE A 255 10.68 -14.54 -3.98
CA PHE A 255 9.53 -14.61 -3.09
C PHE A 255 8.70 -13.31 -3.06
N LEU A 256 9.35 -12.14 -3.01
CA LEU A 256 8.66 -10.85 -2.95
C LEU A 256 7.97 -10.47 -4.26
N PHE A 257 8.58 -10.79 -5.40
CA PHE A 257 8.20 -10.23 -6.69
C PHE A 257 7.71 -11.25 -7.71
N THR A 258 7.54 -12.53 -7.33
CA THR A 258 6.91 -13.52 -8.21
C THR A 258 5.75 -14.20 -7.52
N ALA A 259 4.69 -14.46 -8.27
CA ALA A 259 3.55 -15.23 -7.79
C ALA A 259 3.28 -16.38 -8.77
N SER A 260 3.07 -17.56 -8.21
CA SER A 260 2.64 -18.74 -8.96
C SER A 260 1.12 -18.68 -9.13
N GLY A 261 0.64 -18.78 -10.36
CA GLY A 261 -0.78 -18.99 -10.63
C GLY A 261 -1.21 -20.44 -10.30
N GLU A 262 -2.49 -20.74 -10.53
CA GLU A 262 -3.04 -22.10 -10.36
C GLU A 262 -2.32 -23.13 -11.25
N HIS A 263 -1.79 -22.68 -12.38
CA HIS A 263 -0.97 -23.47 -13.27
C HIS A 263 0.52 -23.07 -13.15
N PRO A 264 1.45 -24.04 -13.16
CA PRO A 264 2.88 -23.76 -13.08
C PRO A 264 3.40 -22.89 -14.23
N ASP A 265 2.72 -22.94 -15.39
CA ASP A 265 3.04 -22.13 -16.56
C ASP A 265 2.57 -20.67 -16.44
N GLN A 266 1.71 -20.37 -15.48
CA GLN A 266 1.17 -19.03 -15.22
C GLN A 266 1.89 -18.35 -14.07
N ARG A 267 3.21 -18.28 -14.14
CA ARG A 267 3.99 -17.47 -13.22
C ARG A 267 3.86 -16.01 -13.61
N THR A 268 3.62 -15.15 -12.62
CA THR A 268 3.63 -13.69 -12.78
C THR A 268 4.82 -13.09 -12.06
N GLN A 269 5.32 -11.98 -12.59
CA GLN A 269 6.37 -11.17 -12.01
C GLN A 269 5.84 -9.77 -11.76
N ARG A 270 6.21 -9.21 -10.62
CA ARG A 270 5.78 -7.89 -10.15
C ARG A 270 6.98 -6.96 -10.13
N VAL A 271 6.75 -5.70 -10.48
CA VAL A 271 7.67 -4.58 -10.18
C VAL A 271 6.89 -3.52 -9.42
N ALA A 272 7.49 -2.99 -8.37
CA ALA A 272 6.92 -1.90 -7.59
C ALA A 272 7.61 -0.57 -7.95
N LEU A 273 6.80 0.47 -8.11
CA LEU A 273 7.22 1.82 -8.48
C LEU A 273 6.80 2.75 -7.35
N VAL A 274 7.75 3.49 -6.80
CA VAL A 274 7.53 4.39 -5.66
C VAL A 274 7.93 5.80 -6.07
N TRP A 275 6.98 6.73 -6.03
CA TRP A 275 7.24 8.16 -6.07
C TRP A 275 7.17 8.71 -4.65
N ALA A 276 7.97 9.72 -4.36
CA ALA A 276 7.84 10.48 -3.12
C ALA A 276 8.03 11.96 -3.38
N GLU A 277 7.17 12.75 -2.76
CA GLU A 277 7.23 14.20 -2.81
C GLU A 277 7.04 14.76 -1.41
N ARG A 278 7.71 15.88 -1.12
CA ARG A 278 7.46 16.63 0.11
C ARG A 278 6.06 17.23 0.03
N ASN A 279 5.24 17.03 1.05
CA ASN A 279 4.02 17.80 1.16
C ASN A 279 4.36 19.17 1.76
N GLN A 280 4.58 20.18 0.91
CA GLN A 280 4.84 21.55 1.35
C GLN A 280 3.57 22.27 1.87
N LEU A 281 2.40 21.68 1.66
CA LEU A 281 1.12 22.26 2.03
C LEU A 281 0.55 21.54 3.26
N GLY A 282 0.54 22.21 4.40
CA GLY A 282 -0.30 21.87 5.56
C GLY A 282 -1.81 22.05 5.28
N VAL A 283 -2.22 22.17 4.02
CA VAL A 283 -3.63 22.21 3.59
C VAL A 283 -3.74 21.40 2.32
N ILE A 284 -4.25 20.18 2.45
CA ILE A 284 -4.82 19.48 1.32
C ILE A 284 -6.20 20.08 1.17
N GLU A 285 -6.45 20.82 0.10
CA GLU A 285 -7.84 20.99 -0.33
C GLU A 285 -8.36 19.59 -0.63
N GLU A 286 -9.22 19.08 0.26
CA GLU A 286 -10.10 17.97 -0.09
C GLU A 286 -10.76 18.37 -1.40
N LYS A 287 -10.45 17.62 -2.46
CA LYS A 287 -11.08 17.77 -3.77
C LYS A 287 -12.56 17.46 -3.56
N LYS A 288 -13.31 18.49 -3.19
CA LYS A 288 -14.76 18.47 -3.04
C LYS A 288 -15.29 18.05 -4.40
N THR A 289 -15.71 16.80 -4.50
CA THR A 289 -16.47 16.28 -5.63
C THR A 289 -17.52 17.35 -5.96
N PRO A 290 -17.52 17.94 -7.17
CA PRO A 290 -18.52 18.92 -7.51
C PRO A 290 -19.87 18.23 -7.34
N ALA A 291 -20.62 18.72 -6.35
CA ALA A 291 -21.98 18.28 -6.12
C ALA A 291 -22.71 18.45 -7.45
N LYS A 292 -23.19 17.32 -7.96
CA LYS A 292 -24.01 17.19 -9.16
C LYS A 292 -25.14 18.20 -9.07
N SER A 293 -24.97 19.36 -9.71
CA SER A 293 -26.03 20.35 -9.84
C SER A 293 -27.16 19.67 -10.61
N ALA A 294 -28.31 19.55 -9.95
CA ALA A 294 -29.53 19.06 -10.56
C ALA A 294 -29.85 19.88 -11.82
N PRO A 295 -30.42 19.26 -12.87
CA PRO A 295 -30.86 19.98 -14.04
C PRO A 295 -32.00 20.91 -13.65
N ALA A 296 -31.83 22.20 -13.93
CA ALA A 296 -32.93 23.16 -13.91
C ALA A 296 -33.77 22.92 -15.17
N ASP A 297 -34.98 22.42 -14.98
CA ASP A 297 -36.03 22.43 -16.00
C ASP A 297 -36.32 23.88 -16.39
N GLY A 298 -36.10 24.20 -17.67
CA GLY A 298 -36.48 25.44 -18.31
C GLY A 298 -37.21 25.12 -19.62
N PRO A 299 -38.30 25.83 -19.96
CA PRO A 299 -39.30 25.36 -20.90
C PRO A 299 -38.88 25.51 -22.37
N ALA A 300 -39.47 24.63 -23.18
CA ALA A 300 -39.36 24.56 -24.63
C ALA A 300 -39.77 25.86 -25.31
N ASP A 301 -38.85 26.43 -26.10
CA ASP A 301 -39.15 27.44 -27.11
C ASP A 301 -39.06 26.76 -28.49
N ALA A 302 -40.23 26.50 -29.07
CA ALA A 302 -40.40 25.86 -30.36
C ALA A 302 -40.39 26.93 -31.45
N GLY A 303 -39.23 27.16 -32.06
CA GLY A 303 -39.12 27.91 -33.31
C GLY A 303 -39.57 27.07 -34.52
N PRO A 304 -40.28 27.65 -35.49
CA PRO A 304 -40.75 26.93 -36.67
C PRO A 304 -39.61 26.69 -37.68
N THR A 305 -39.50 25.44 -38.13
CA THR A 305 -38.63 25.03 -39.24
C THR A 305 -39.18 25.57 -40.56
N PRO A 306 -38.38 26.27 -41.40
CA PRO A 306 -38.75 26.50 -42.79
C PRO A 306 -38.51 25.22 -43.61
N ALA A 307 -39.46 24.94 -44.48
CA ALA A 307 -39.32 23.97 -45.57
C ALA A 307 -38.34 24.54 -46.60
N ASP A 308 -37.44 23.70 -47.12
CA ASP A 308 -36.81 23.97 -48.41
C ASP A 308 -36.80 22.71 -49.28
N ASP A 309 -37.31 22.95 -50.48
CA ASP A 309 -37.66 22.08 -51.59
C ASP A 309 -36.49 21.29 -52.20
N GLU A 310 -36.80 20.03 -52.54
CA GLU A 310 -36.75 19.49 -53.90
C GLU A 310 -35.96 20.28 -54.96
N ILE A 311 -34.80 19.78 -55.41
CA ILE A 311 -34.44 19.76 -56.84
C ILE A 311 -33.68 18.48 -57.17
N ALA A 312 -34.32 17.64 -57.97
CA ALA A 312 -33.69 16.61 -58.80
C ALA A 312 -33.08 17.24 -60.06
N ARG A 313 -31.85 16.85 -60.41
CA ARG A 313 -31.40 16.53 -61.78
C ARG A 313 -29.98 15.97 -61.78
#